data_AF-A6FF88-F1
#
_entry.id   AF-A6FF88-F1
#
_cell.length_a   1.000
_cell.length_b   1.000
_cell.length_c   1.000
_cell.angle_alpha   90.00
_cell.angle_beta   90.00
_cell.angle_gamma   90.00
#
_symmetry.space_group_name_H-M   'P 1'
#
loop_
_entity.id
_entity.type
_entity.pdbx_description
1 polymer ?
#
loop_
_entity_poly.entity_id
_entity_poly.type
_entity_poly.pdbx_seq_one_letter_code
_entity_poly.pdbx_strand_id
1 'polypeptide(L)'
;MSIKERLLKIKNKINTVECMGEKIHYMHLKGSQSHLLSACKSGDIDATIFALCACEEDGQLMFTIDELEDVKQLPNVIINTVSKAALMGDEKKPRGR
;
A
#
# COMPACT_ATOMS: atom_id res chain seq x y z
N MET A 1 28.70 -0.71 -6.42
CA MET A 1 27.25 -0.41 -6.43
C MET A 1 27.03 0.96 -7.05
N SER A 2 26.29 1.01 -8.14
CA SER A 2 26.07 2.24 -8.90
C SER A 2 24.88 3.05 -8.34
N ILE A 3 24.90 4.38 -8.46
CA ILE A 3 23.80 5.26 -8.03
C ILE A 3 22.46 4.85 -8.67
N LYS A 4 22.50 4.29 -9.88
CA LYS A 4 21.34 3.72 -10.57
C LYS A 4 20.71 2.55 -9.81
N GLU A 5 21.50 1.63 -9.26
CA GLU A 5 21.00 0.51 -8.45
C GLU A 5 20.41 1.00 -7.12
N ARG A 6 21.00 2.05 -6.52
CA ARG A 6 20.45 2.68 -5.32
C ARG A 6 19.13 3.40 -5.60
N LEU A 7 19.00 4.07 -6.76
CA LEU A 7 17.75 4.72 -7.21
C LEU A 7 16.66 3.72 -7.61
N LEU A 8 17.04 2.57 -8.18
CA LEU A 8 16.12 1.46 -8.45
C LEU A 8 15.60 0.83 -7.14
N LYS A 9 16.45 0.69 -6.12
CA LYS A 9 16.02 0.28 -4.77
C LYS A 9 15.11 1.30 -4.07
N ILE A 10 15.26 2.59 -4.36
CA ILE A 10 14.35 3.64 -3.88
C ILE A 10 12.96 3.54 -4.54
N LYS A 11 12.86 2.92 -5.73
CA LYS A 11 11.60 2.89 -6.50
C LYS A 11 10.54 1.93 -5.95
N ASN A 12 10.90 0.90 -5.21
CA ASN A 12 9.97 -0.07 -4.60
C ASN A 12 10.42 -0.36 -3.16
N LYS A 13 10.41 0.64 -2.29
CA LYS A 13 10.60 0.40 -0.86
C LYS A 13 9.35 -0.31 -0.35
N ILE A 14 9.50 -1.58 0.00
CA ILE A 14 8.49 -2.36 0.72
C ILE A 14 8.54 -1.88 2.17
N ASN A 15 7.40 -1.42 2.66
CA ASN A 15 7.19 -1.06 4.04
C ASN A 15 6.31 -2.11 4.71
N THR A 16 6.22 -2.04 6.03
CA THR A 16 5.38 -2.94 6.82
C THR A 16 4.52 -2.15 7.78
N VAL A 17 3.28 -2.60 7.93
CA VAL A 17 2.38 -2.14 8.98
C VAL A 17 1.88 -3.33 9.76
N GLU A 18 1.87 -3.21 11.09
CA GLU A 18 1.28 -4.21 11.97
C GLU A 18 -0.17 -3.82 12.26
N CYS A 19 -1.10 -4.69 11.93
CA CYS A 19 -2.54 -4.50 12.14
C CYS A 19 -3.13 -5.80 12.68
N MET A 20 -3.90 -5.72 13.78
CA MET A 20 -4.55 -6.88 14.41
C MET A 20 -3.58 -8.04 14.79
N GLY A 21 -2.29 -7.74 14.98
CA GLY A 21 -1.26 -8.75 15.28
C GLY A 21 -0.62 -9.38 14.04
N GLU A 22 -1.06 -9.00 12.84
CA GLU A 22 -0.47 -9.44 11.57
C GLU A 22 0.42 -8.35 10.97
N LYS A 23 1.55 -8.75 10.39
CA LYS A 23 2.44 -7.85 9.66
C LYS A 23 2.09 -7.90 8.18
N ILE A 24 1.70 -6.76 7.63
CA ILE A 24 1.30 -6.63 6.24
C ILE A 24 2.33 -5.76 5.52
N HIS A 25 2.82 -6.26 4.40
CA HIS A 25 3.79 -5.56 3.57
C HIS A 25 3.04 -4.69 2.55
N TYR A 26 3.55 -3.49 2.31
CA TYR A 26 2.95 -2.57 1.36
C TYR A 26 3.99 -1.65 0.71
N MET A 27 3.70 -1.24 -0.51
CA MET A 27 4.45 -0.21 -1.23
C MET A 27 3.70 1.13 -1.17
N HIS A 28 4.44 2.23 -1.24
CA HIS A 28 3.80 3.54 -1.35
C HIS A 28 3.08 3.71 -2.68
N LEU A 29 1.89 4.31 -2.60
CA LEU A 29 1.15 4.70 -3.79
C LEU A 29 1.96 5.76 -4.54
N LYS A 30 2.32 5.48 -5.78
CA LYS A 30 3.02 6.46 -6.62
C LYS A 30 2.01 7.48 -7.14
N GLY A 31 2.42 8.74 -7.27
CA GLY A 31 1.56 9.79 -7.86
C GLY A 31 1.04 9.41 -9.27
N SER A 32 1.80 8.60 -10.01
CA SER A 32 1.37 8.03 -11.28
C SER A 32 0.20 7.04 -11.17
N GLN A 33 -0.18 6.56 -9.99
CA GLN A 33 -1.35 5.70 -9.75
C GLN A 33 -2.54 6.48 -9.16
N SER A 34 -2.37 7.77 -8.82
CA SER A 34 -3.49 8.56 -8.26
C SER A 34 -4.63 8.74 -9.26
N HIS A 35 -4.33 8.74 -10.57
CA HIS A 35 -5.34 8.81 -11.62
C HIS A 35 -6.28 7.59 -11.63
N LEU A 36 -5.82 6.42 -11.17
CA LEU A 36 -6.65 5.21 -11.03
C LEU A 36 -7.66 5.36 -9.88
N LEU A 37 -7.30 6.13 -8.84
CA LEU A 37 -8.20 6.43 -7.72
C LEU A 37 -9.32 7.37 -8.15
N SER A 38 -9.02 8.34 -9.02
CA SER A 38 -10.01 9.28 -9.55
C SER A 38 -11.10 8.60 -10.38
N ALA A 39 -10.81 7.42 -10.94
CA ALA A 39 -11.76 6.62 -11.71
C ALA A 39 -12.60 5.66 -10.84
N CYS A 40 -12.21 5.45 -9.57
CA CYS A 40 -12.92 4.59 -8.64
C CYS A 40 -14.09 5.33 -7.98
N LYS A 41 -15.20 4.62 -7.73
CA LYS A 41 -16.31 5.16 -6.94
C LYS A 41 -15.82 5.48 -5.53
N SER A 42 -16.29 6.58 -4.94
CA SER A 42 -15.80 7.09 -3.65
C SER A 42 -15.84 6.10 -2.47
N GLY A 43 -16.63 5.03 -2.56
CA GLY A 43 -16.68 3.98 -1.52
C GLY A 43 -15.61 2.88 -1.63
N ASP A 44 -14.90 2.80 -2.76
CA ASP A 44 -13.97 1.71 -3.06
C ASP A 44 -12.50 2.16 -3.10
N ILE A 45 -12.24 3.45 -2.88
CA ILE A 45 -10.90 4.04 -2.98
C ILE A 45 -9.91 3.32 -2.05
N ASP A 46 -10.31 3.03 -0.81
CA ASP A 46 -9.43 2.35 0.15
C ASP A 46 -9.11 0.91 -0.29
N ALA A 47 -10.09 0.17 -0.81
CA ALA A 47 -9.87 -1.17 -1.35
C ALA A 47 -8.97 -1.14 -2.60
N THR A 48 -9.13 -0.15 -3.48
CA THR A 48 -8.26 0.03 -4.64
C THR A 48 -6.83 0.36 -4.25
N ILE A 49 -6.63 1.23 -3.27
CA ILE A 49 -5.30 1.53 -2.75
C ILE A 49 -4.69 0.27 -2.14
N PHE A 50 -5.47 -0.49 -1.38
CA PHE A 50 -5.01 -1.75 -0.80
C PHE A 50 -4.55 -2.72 -1.90
N ALA A 51 -5.35 -2.96 -2.93
CA ALA A 51 -4.98 -3.85 -4.03
C ALA A 51 -3.70 -3.38 -4.76
N LEU A 52 -3.54 -2.07 -4.94
CA LEU A 52 -2.39 -1.49 -5.65
C LEU A 52 -1.09 -1.45 -4.82
N CYS A 53 -1.20 -1.53 -3.50
CA CYS A 53 -0.10 -1.27 -2.59
C CYS A 53 0.25 -2.46 -1.70
N ALA A 54 -0.71 -3.29 -1.32
CA ALA A 54 -0.48 -4.47 -0.51
C ALA A 54 0.33 -5.49 -1.31
N CYS A 55 1.44 -5.92 -0.75
CA CYS A 55 2.37 -6.82 -1.39
C CYS A 55 2.90 -7.86 -0.38
N GLU A 56 3.58 -8.87 -0.89
CA GLU A 56 4.33 -9.83 -0.10
C GLU A 56 5.74 -9.29 0.23
N GLU A 57 6.52 -10.08 0.97
CA GLU A 57 7.88 -9.74 1.40
C GLU A 57 8.84 -9.48 0.24
N ASP A 58 8.62 -10.12 -0.90
CA ASP A 58 9.41 -9.93 -2.12
C ASP A 58 8.93 -8.76 -2.99
N GLY A 59 7.77 -8.18 -2.67
CA GLY A 59 7.18 -7.04 -3.36
C GLY A 59 6.18 -7.41 -4.46
N GLN A 60 5.86 -8.69 -4.62
CA GLN A 60 4.72 -9.14 -5.43
C GLN A 60 3.40 -8.65 -4.84
N LEU A 61 2.53 -8.07 -5.67
CA LEU A 61 1.22 -7.60 -5.21
C LEU A 61 0.37 -8.79 -4.77
N MET A 62 -0.29 -8.68 -3.61
CA MET A 62 -1.16 -9.73 -3.10
C MET A 62 -2.48 -9.81 -3.88
N PHE A 63 -2.90 -8.69 -4.46
CA PHE A 63 -4.15 -8.57 -5.20
C PHE A 63 -3.95 -7.70 -6.44
N THR A 64 -4.80 -7.90 -7.42
CA THR A 64 -4.94 -7.02 -8.59
C THR A 64 -6.21 -6.18 -8.49
N ILE A 65 -6.35 -5.15 -9.35
CA ILE A 65 -7.59 -4.34 -9.40
C ILE A 65 -8.81 -5.20 -9.78
N ASP A 66 -8.63 -6.28 -10.54
CA ASP A 66 -9.71 -7.21 -10.88
C ASP A 66 -10.24 -7.97 -9.65
N GLU A 67 -9.42 -8.12 -8.60
CA GLU A 67 -9.72 -8.85 -7.36
C GLU A 67 -10.24 -7.93 -6.26
N LEU A 68 -10.81 -6.78 -6.63
CA LEU A 68 -11.40 -5.81 -5.69
C LEU A 68 -12.53 -6.40 -4.84
N GLU A 69 -13.29 -7.35 -5.36
CA GLU A 69 -14.36 -8.01 -4.61
C GLU A 69 -13.80 -8.88 -3.47
N ASP A 70 -12.72 -9.61 -3.70
CA ASP A 70 -12.00 -10.37 -2.67
C ASP A 70 -11.38 -9.45 -1.62
N VAL A 71 -10.80 -8.33 -2.04
CA VAL A 71 -10.27 -7.32 -1.12
C VAL A 71 -11.37 -6.77 -0.21
N LYS A 72 -12.58 -6.56 -0.71
CA LYS A 72 -13.72 -6.08 0.10
C LYS A 72 -14.21 -7.11 1.13
N GLN A 73 -13.86 -8.38 0.99
CA GLN A 73 -14.15 -9.39 2.01
C GLN A 73 -13.18 -9.34 3.18
N LEU A 74 -12.03 -8.68 3.02
CA LEU A 74 -11.07 -8.50 4.11
C LEU A 74 -11.62 -7.56 5.18
N PRO A 75 -11.11 -7.65 6.43
CA PRO A 75 -11.47 -6.73 7.48
C PRO A 75 -11.22 -5.27 7.05
N ASN A 76 -12.26 -4.44 7.08
CA ASN A 76 -12.16 -3.01 6.75
C ASN A 76 -11.08 -2.27 7.55
N VAL A 77 -10.76 -2.74 8.74
CA VAL A 77 -9.68 -2.19 9.59
C VAL A 77 -8.32 -2.40 8.93
N ILE A 78 -8.07 -3.57 8.34
CA ILE A 78 -6.84 -3.91 7.64
C ILE A 78 -6.70 -3.05 6.37
N ILE A 79 -7.76 -3.04 5.55
CA ILE A 79 -7.81 -2.26 4.31
C ILE A 79 -7.46 -0.81 4.62
N ASN A 80 -8.25 -0.15 5.49
CA ASN A 80 -8.02 1.25 5.86
C ASN A 80 -6.63 1.52 6.43
N THR A 81 -6.08 0.61 7.22
CA THR A 81 -4.77 0.79 7.84
C THR A 81 -3.67 0.82 6.79
N VAL A 82 -3.68 -0.15 5.88
CA VAL A 82 -2.70 -0.25 4.80
C VAL A 82 -2.89 0.88 3.80
N SER A 83 -4.14 1.21 3.41
CA SER A 83 -4.43 2.29 2.46
C SER A 83 -3.94 3.64 2.97
N LYS A 84 -4.19 3.94 4.25
CA LYS A 84 -3.65 5.14 4.89
C LYS A 84 -2.13 5.12 4.96
N ALA A 85 -1.53 3.99 5.34
CA ALA A 85 -0.07 3.86 5.42
C ALA A 85 0.62 4.01 4.05
N ALA A 86 -0.02 3.51 2.99
CA ALA A 86 0.41 3.62 1.61
C ALA A 86 0.33 5.06 1.09
N LEU A 87 -0.75 5.79 1.42
CA LEU A 87 -0.95 7.20 1.08
C LEU A 87 -0.04 8.15 1.86
N MET A 88 0.12 7.93 3.16
CA MET A 88 0.77 8.88 4.07
C MET A 88 2.29 8.89 3.98
N GLY A 89 2.92 7.95 3.27
CA GLY A 89 4.35 8.15 2.99
C GLY A 89 5.21 8.19 4.26
N ASP A 90 5.06 7.23 5.19
CA ASP A 90 5.84 7.19 6.45
C ASP A 90 5.44 8.26 7.49
N GLU A 91 4.34 8.04 8.22
CA GLU A 91 4.06 8.75 9.50
C GLU A 91 4.20 7.81 10.72
N LYS A 92 5.27 7.00 10.72
CA LYS A 92 5.87 6.57 12.00
C LYS A 92 7.32 7.05 12.09
N LYS A 93 7.52 8.37 11.98
CA LYS A 93 8.40 8.98 12.98
C LYS A 93 7.65 8.91 14.31
N PRO A 94 8.14 8.20 15.33
CA PRO A 94 7.59 8.36 16.66
C PRO A 94 7.65 9.86 16.96
N ARG A 95 6.51 10.49 17.25
CA ARG A 95 6.51 11.79 17.92
C ARG A 95 7.13 11.55 19.28
N GLY A 96 8.45 11.69 19.34
CA GLY A 96 9.21 11.64 20.57
C GLY A 96 8.81 12.85 21.41
N ARG A 97 8.12 12.54 22.52
CA ARG A 97 7.81 13.37 23.69
C ARG A 97 7.01 14.64 23.48
#